data_AF-A0A3D0Y6L7-F1
#
_entry.id   AF-A0A3D0Y6L7-F1
#
_cell.length_a   1.000
_cell.length_b   1.000
_cell.length_c   1.000
_cell.angle_alpha   90.00
_cell.angle_beta   90.00
_cell.angle_gamma   90.00
#
_symmetry.space_group_name_H-M   'P 1'
#
loop_
_entity.id
_entity.type
_entity.pdbx_description
1 polymer ?
#
loop_
_entity_poly.entity_id
_entity_poly.type
_entity_poly.pdbx_seq_one_letter_code
_entity_poly.pdbx_strand_id
1 'polypeptide(L)'
;MSLKLAESENFIITNEYEKAFLIFKDSNRKANIGDFYGDPQTAIISNDERFCAVGGCGIIVYYLHEPYEEYRYNVTTIQWKELYRENKKNWWIQDIKFLDSSTIIFTVENTDIDNGGRYRLNINTFELTRCN
;
A
#
# COMPACT_ATOMS: atom_id res chain seq x y z
N MET A 1 14.38 12.79 -3.92
CA MET A 1 13.73 13.64 -2.90
C MET A 1 12.63 12.81 -2.28
N SER A 2 12.52 12.75 -0.95
CA SER A 2 11.50 11.93 -0.28
C SER A 2 10.17 12.68 -0.24
N LEU A 3 9.07 12.06 -0.70
CA LEU A 3 7.72 12.62 -0.60
C LEU A 3 6.96 11.94 0.54
N LYS A 4 6.21 12.71 1.32
CA LYS A 4 5.25 12.17 2.30
C LYS A 4 3.98 11.72 1.58
N LEU A 5 3.64 10.44 1.70
CA LEU A 5 2.46 9.83 1.09
C LEU A 5 1.26 9.79 2.03
N ALA A 6 1.49 9.49 3.32
CA ALA A 6 0.45 9.41 4.34
C ALA A 6 1.01 9.74 5.73
N GLU A 7 0.12 10.08 6.65
CA GLU A 7 0.45 10.38 8.04
C GLU A 7 -0.73 10.03 8.94
N SER A 8 -0.46 9.41 10.09
CA SER A 8 -1.39 9.11 11.16
C SER A 8 -0.87 9.71 12.47
N GLU A 9 -1.35 9.27 13.64
CA GLU A 9 -0.87 9.79 14.93
C GLU A 9 0.60 9.40 15.16
N ASN A 10 0.93 8.11 15.03
CA ASN A 10 2.23 7.56 15.38
C ASN A 10 3.15 7.31 14.17
N PHE A 11 2.61 7.37 12.95
CA PHE A 11 3.34 6.96 11.75
C PHE A 11 3.31 7.98 10.62
N ILE A 12 4.36 7.96 9.81
CA ILE A 12 4.44 8.66 8.51
C ILE A 12 4.88 7.65 7.47
N ILE A 13 4.22 7.64 6.31
CA ILE A 13 4.70 6.90 5.14
C ILE A 13 5.33 7.88 4.16
N THR A 14 6.55 7.58 3.75
CA THR A 14 7.25 8.34 2.70
C THR A 14 7.68 7.42 1.56
N ASN A 15 7.95 8.00 0.40
CA ASN A 15 8.68 7.32 -0.67
C ASN A 15 10.12 7.81 -0.75
N GLU A 16 11.02 6.94 -1.22
CA GLU A 16 12.39 7.28 -1.57
C GLU A 16 12.93 6.23 -2.55
N TYR A 17 13.15 6.63 -3.81
CA TYR A 17 13.70 5.80 -4.90
C TYR A 17 13.07 4.40 -4.95
N GLU A 18 11.86 4.29 -5.52
CA GLU A 18 11.12 3.03 -5.69
C GLU A 18 10.68 2.35 -4.39
N LYS A 19 11.09 2.86 -3.23
CA LYS A 19 10.75 2.26 -1.93
C LYS A 19 9.76 3.10 -1.16
N ALA A 20 8.96 2.42 -0.34
CA ALA A 20 8.08 3.00 0.65
C ALA A 20 8.61 2.72 2.05
N PHE A 21 8.61 3.74 2.90
CA PHE A 21 9.14 3.66 4.25
C PHE A 21 8.10 4.07 5.27
N LEU A 22 8.01 3.29 6.35
CA LEU A 22 7.28 3.63 7.55
C LEU A 22 8.25 4.30 8.53
N ILE A 23 7.93 5.52 8.92
CA ILE A 23 8.66 6.29 9.93
C ILE A 23 7.81 6.35 11.19
N PHE A 24 8.42 5.99 12.32
CA PHE A 24 7.81 6.07 13.64
C PHE A 24 8.02 7.49 14.16
N LYS A 25 6.99 8.15 14.69
CA LYS A 25 7.13 9.55 15.15
C LYS A 25 7.73 9.67 16.55
N ASP A 26 7.58 8.64 17.36
CA ASP A 26 8.07 8.56 18.73
C ASP A 26 9.57 8.24 18.82
N SER A 27 10.19 7.84 17.71
CA SER A 27 11.55 7.34 17.63
C SER A 27 12.18 7.68 16.28
N ASN A 28 13.49 7.59 16.15
CA ASN A 28 14.16 7.73 14.84
C ASN A 28 14.15 6.41 14.04
N ARG A 29 13.17 5.52 14.28
CA ARG A 29 13.06 4.24 13.59
C ARG A 29 12.41 4.45 12.22
N LYS A 30 12.95 3.76 11.21
CA LYS A 30 12.45 3.72 9.83
C LYS A 30 12.47 2.25 9.38
N ALA A 31 11.39 1.77 8.78
CA ALA A 31 11.30 0.42 8.22
C ALA A 31 10.95 0.50 6.73
N ASN A 32 11.62 -0.28 5.90
CA ASN A 32 11.20 -0.47 4.51
C ASN A 32 9.92 -1.32 4.47
N ILE A 33 8.82 -0.78 3.98
CA ILE A 33 7.51 -1.46 3.95
C ILE A 33 7.04 -1.81 2.53
N GLY A 34 7.86 -1.51 1.52
CA GLY A 34 7.55 -1.87 0.15
C GLY A 34 8.59 -1.41 -0.84
N ASP A 35 8.73 -2.17 -1.90
CA ASP A 35 9.59 -1.88 -3.05
C ASP A 35 8.68 -1.97 -4.29
N PHE A 36 8.80 -1.04 -5.23
CA PHE A 36 7.88 -0.86 -6.35
C PHE A 36 8.68 -0.70 -7.65
N TYR A 37 8.21 -1.30 -8.74
CA TYR A 37 8.74 -0.94 -10.06
C TYR A 37 8.21 0.46 -10.43
N GLY A 38 9.07 1.47 -10.48
CA GLY A 38 8.67 2.87 -10.40
C GLY A 38 8.34 3.33 -8.97
N ASP A 39 8.13 4.64 -8.77
CA ASP A 39 7.89 5.16 -7.42
C ASP A 39 6.49 4.79 -6.87
N PRO A 40 6.37 4.48 -5.56
CA PRO A 40 5.08 4.43 -4.91
C PRO A 40 4.44 5.82 -4.95
N GLN A 41 3.17 5.85 -5.36
CA GLN A 41 2.45 7.07 -5.73
C GLN A 41 1.46 7.53 -4.67
N THR A 42 0.92 6.59 -3.89
CA THR A 42 -0.15 6.86 -2.92
C THR A 42 -0.03 5.92 -1.74
N ALA A 43 -0.48 6.37 -0.57
CA ALA A 43 -0.57 5.51 0.60
C ALA A 43 -1.72 5.96 1.50
N ILE A 44 -2.17 5.03 2.34
CA ILE A 44 -3.10 5.29 3.45
C ILE A 44 -2.63 4.54 4.69
N ILE A 45 -2.95 5.07 5.88
CA ILE A 45 -2.74 4.41 7.18
C ILE A 45 -4.11 4.32 7.84
N SER A 46 -4.49 3.13 8.33
CA SER A 46 -5.79 2.96 8.97
C SER A 46 -5.90 3.81 10.22
N ASN A 47 -7.12 4.32 10.50
CA ASN A 47 -7.34 5.22 11.64
C ASN A 47 -6.99 4.58 12.99
N ASP A 48 -7.09 3.25 13.08
CA ASP A 48 -6.72 2.45 14.23
C ASP A 48 -5.27 1.92 14.15
N GLU A 49 -4.52 2.37 13.16
CA GLU A 49 -3.12 2.02 12.89
C GLU A 49 -2.85 0.51 12.92
N ARG A 50 -3.79 -0.31 12.45
CA ARG A 50 -3.60 -1.77 12.29
C ARG A 50 -2.93 -2.14 10.98
N PHE A 51 -3.07 -1.32 9.95
CA PHE A 51 -2.42 -1.55 8.66
C PHE A 51 -2.24 -0.25 7.89
N CYS A 52 -1.39 -0.32 6.87
CA CYS A 52 -1.33 0.66 5.80
C CYS A 52 -1.39 -0.04 4.44
N ALA A 53 -1.77 0.72 3.42
CA ALA A 53 -1.75 0.26 2.04
C ALA A 53 -0.99 1.27 1.20
N VAL A 54 -0.04 0.79 0.39
CA VAL A 54 0.78 1.61 -0.50
C VAL A 54 0.52 1.18 -1.94
N GLY A 55 0.22 2.15 -2.79
CA GLY A 55 -0.08 1.97 -4.20
C GLY A 55 1.00 2.53 -5.11
N GLY A 56 1.19 1.85 -6.24
CA GLY A 56 2.09 2.22 -7.33
C GLY A 56 1.97 1.13 -8.39
N CYS A 57 3.06 0.41 -8.66
CA CYS A 57 2.98 -0.86 -9.37
C CYS A 57 2.37 -1.96 -8.47
N GLY A 58 1.04 -2.06 -8.48
CA GLY A 58 0.19 -2.86 -7.59
C GLY A 58 0.04 -2.27 -6.19
N ILE A 59 -0.43 -3.10 -5.25
CA ILE A 59 -0.68 -2.72 -3.85
C ILE A 59 0.16 -3.59 -2.92
N ILE A 60 0.78 -2.97 -1.92
CA ILE A 60 1.31 -3.66 -0.75
C ILE A 60 0.47 -3.23 0.45
N VAL A 61 -0.18 -4.19 1.10
CA VAL A 61 -0.82 -4.00 2.41
C VAL A 61 0.20 -4.44 3.46
N TYR A 62 0.58 -3.53 4.35
CA TYR A 62 1.53 -3.79 5.43
C TYR A 62 0.84 -3.63 6.78
N TYR A 63 0.87 -4.68 7.59
CA TYR A 63 0.24 -4.71 8.91
C TYR A 63 1.14 -4.02 9.93
N LEU A 64 0.56 -3.17 10.76
CA LEU A 64 1.29 -2.30 11.69
C LEU A 64 1.32 -2.95 13.07
N HIS A 65 2.18 -3.95 13.21
CA HIS A 65 2.48 -4.60 14.47
C HIS A 65 3.95 -5.04 14.51
N GLU A 66 4.51 -5.19 15.71
CA GLU A 66 5.84 -5.77 15.88
C GLU A 66 5.92 -7.16 15.21
N PRO A 67 7.06 -7.51 14.60
CA PRO A 67 8.35 -6.85 14.72
C PRO A 67 8.61 -5.71 13.70
N TYR A 68 7.60 -5.33 12.90
CA TYR A 68 7.75 -4.44 11.75
C TYR A 68 8.88 -4.89 10.81
N GLU A 69 8.79 -6.13 10.32
CA GLU A 69 9.79 -6.70 9.41
C GLU A 69 9.98 -5.83 8.16
N GLU A 70 11.23 -5.69 7.71
CA GLU A 70 11.51 -5.02 6.45
C GLU A 70 11.03 -5.87 5.26
N TYR A 71 10.42 -5.18 4.30
CA TYR A 71 9.88 -5.78 3.08
C TYR A 71 10.96 -6.54 2.30
N ARG A 72 10.59 -7.75 1.86
CA ARG A 72 11.42 -8.62 1.02
C ARG A 72 10.53 -9.34 0.01
N TYR A 73 11.02 -9.44 -1.22
CA TYR A 73 10.37 -10.19 -2.28
C TYR A 73 10.32 -11.70 -1.99
N ASN A 74 9.28 -12.36 -2.49
CA ASN A 74 9.14 -13.82 -2.48
C ASN A 74 9.18 -14.47 -1.07
N VAL A 75 8.69 -13.74 -0.07
CA VAL A 75 8.57 -14.23 1.31
C VAL A 75 7.10 -14.34 1.67
N THR A 76 6.69 -15.48 2.23
CA THR A 76 5.41 -15.60 2.92
C THR A 76 5.58 -15.10 4.35
N THR A 77 4.83 -14.07 4.72
CA THR A 77 4.90 -13.45 6.05
C THR A 77 3.51 -13.00 6.50
N ILE A 78 3.38 -12.72 7.80
CA ILE A 78 2.19 -12.08 8.38
C ILE A 78 2.27 -10.55 8.28
N GLN A 79 3.44 -9.98 7.97
CA GLN A 79 3.67 -8.54 8.04
C GLN A 79 3.15 -7.80 6.81
N TRP A 80 3.15 -8.42 5.63
CA TRP A 80 2.61 -7.79 4.42
C TRP A 80 1.96 -8.78 3.48
N LYS A 81 1.15 -8.24 2.56
CA LYS A 81 0.59 -8.94 1.42
C LYS A 81 0.72 -8.10 0.16
N GLU A 82 1.22 -8.73 -0.89
CA GLU A 82 1.32 -8.17 -2.24
C GLU A 82 0.05 -8.49 -3.01
N LEU A 83 -0.56 -7.49 -3.67
CA LEU A 83 -1.78 -7.64 -4.45
C LEU A 83 -1.63 -6.94 -5.80
N TYR A 84 -2.04 -7.61 -6.88
CA TYR A 84 -2.04 -7.07 -8.25
C TYR A 84 -0.64 -6.70 -8.78
N ARG A 85 0.37 -7.50 -8.40
CA ARG A 85 1.79 -7.33 -8.71
C ARG A 85 2.39 -8.48 -9.53
N GLU A 86 1.55 -9.25 -10.24
CA GLU A 86 1.99 -10.46 -10.92
C GLU A 86 2.57 -10.17 -12.31
N ASN A 87 3.78 -10.73 -12.57
CA ASN A 87 4.69 -10.59 -13.71
C ASN A 87 4.13 -10.45 -15.13
N LYS A 88 2.84 -10.72 -15.37
CA LYS A 88 2.21 -10.58 -16.69
C LYS A 88 1.39 -9.29 -16.86
N LYS A 89 0.81 -8.74 -15.79
CA LYS A 89 0.07 -7.46 -15.80
C LYS A 89 -0.01 -6.88 -14.38
N ASN A 90 0.89 -5.97 -14.05
CA ASN A 90 0.81 -5.20 -12.82
C ASN A 90 -0.26 -4.12 -12.97
N TRP A 91 -1.07 -3.92 -11.93
CA TRP A 91 -2.05 -2.83 -11.92
C TRP A 91 -1.37 -1.55 -11.46
N TRP A 92 -1.41 -0.50 -12.28
CA TRP A 92 -0.87 0.81 -11.90
C TRP A 92 -1.89 1.58 -11.06
N ILE A 93 -1.63 1.66 -9.76
CA ILE A 93 -2.53 2.25 -8.76
C ILE A 93 -2.21 3.73 -8.59
N GLN A 94 -3.15 4.58 -8.98
CA GLN A 94 -2.99 6.04 -8.93
C GLN A 94 -3.45 6.67 -7.61
N ASP A 95 -4.43 6.07 -6.95
CA ASP A 95 -5.04 6.60 -5.74
C ASP A 95 -5.58 5.47 -4.87
N ILE A 96 -5.41 5.59 -3.56
CA ILE A 96 -6.00 4.71 -2.55
C ILE A 96 -6.65 5.58 -1.47
N LYS A 97 -7.87 5.21 -1.05
CA LYS A 97 -8.64 5.90 -0.02
C LYS A 97 -9.33 4.90 0.89
N PHE A 98 -9.56 5.28 2.14
CA PHE A 98 -10.46 4.54 3.01
C PHE A 98 -11.92 4.74 2.59
N LEU A 99 -12.68 3.65 2.59
CA LEU A 99 -14.14 3.69 2.59
C LEU A 99 -14.68 3.52 4.02
N ASP A 100 -14.14 2.53 4.74
CA ASP A 100 -14.50 2.21 6.12
C ASP A 100 -13.34 1.48 6.84
N SER A 101 -13.59 0.94 8.03
CA SER A 101 -12.57 0.29 8.88
C SER A 101 -11.89 -0.94 8.27
N SER A 102 -12.47 -1.53 7.23
CA SER A 102 -11.96 -2.75 6.61
C SER A 102 -11.90 -2.69 5.09
N THR A 103 -12.42 -1.63 4.48
CA THR A 103 -12.53 -1.50 3.02
C THR A 103 -11.74 -0.29 2.54
N ILE A 104 -10.87 -0.54 1.57
CA ILE A 104 -10.20 0.51 0.81
C ILE A 104 -10.82 0.62 -0.57
N ILE A 105 -10.79 1.81 -1.14
CA ILE A 105 -11.08 2.06 -2.54
C ILE A 105 -9.79 2.46 -3.23
N PHE A 106 -9.51 1.90 -4.39
CA PHE A 106 -8.37 2.29 -5.19
C PHE A 106 -8.72 2.47 -6.67
N THR A 107 -7.91 3.24 -7.38
CA THR A 107 -8.06 3.52 -8.81
C THR A 107 -6.88 2.96 -9.58
N VAL A 108 -7.17 2.10 -10.55
CA VAL A 108 -6.21 1.60 -11.55
C VAL A 108 -6.22 2.56 -12.74
N GLU A 109 -5.03 2.90 -13.24
CA GLU A 109 -4.88 3.80 -14.38
C GLU A 109 -5.67 3.31 -15.61
N ASN A 110 -6.36 4.23 -16.29
CA ASN A 110 -7.20 3.93 -17.45
C ASN A 110 -6.42 3.55 -18.72
N THR A 111 -5.09 3.63 -18.70
CA THR A 111 -4.22 3.13 -19.78
C THR A 111 -4.23 1.61 -19.84
N ASP A 112 -4.50 0.93 -18.71
CA ASP A 112 -4.88 -0.47 -18.69
C ASP A 112 -6.33 -0.60 -19.17
N ILE A 113 -6.50 -0.92 -20.46
CA ILE A 113 -7.82 -1.01 -21.12
C ILE A 113 -8.71 -2.09 -20.46
N ASP A 114 -8.11 -3.14 -19.91
CA ASP A 114 -8.84 -4.27 -19.35
C ASP A 114 -9.28 -3.98 -17.89
N ASN A 115 -8.36 -3.42 -17.10
CA ASN A 115 -8.53 -3.26 -15.64
C ASN A 115 -8.69 -1.82 -15.17
N GLY A 116 -8.55 -0.83 -16.04
CA GLY A 116 -8.66 0.59 -15.69
C GLY A 116 -9.99 0.92 -15.02
N GLY A 117 -9.95 1.69 -13.93
CA GLY A 117 -11.14 2.08 -13.18
C GLY A 117 -10.99 1.91 -11.68
N ARG A 118 -12.13 1.96 -10.98
CA ARG A 118 -12.18 2.08 -9.53
C ARG A 118 -12.68 0.80 -8.88
N TYR A 119 -12.04 0.40 -7.80
CA TYR A 119 -12.31 -0.87 -7.11
C TYR A 119 -12.45 -0.67 -5.60
N ARG A 120 -13.22 -1.55 -4.97
CA ARG A 120 -13.29 -1.73 -3.52
C ARG A 120 -12.60 -3.04 -3.16
N LEU A 121 -11.75 -3.01 -2.15
CA LEU A 121 -11.09 -4.18 -1.59
C LEU A 121 -11.33 -4.22 -0.09
N ASN A 122 -11.89 -5.32 0.38
CA ASN A 122 -11.91 -5.61 1.81
C ASN A 122 -10.54 -6.18 2.23
N ILE A 123 -9.89 -5.57 3.21
CA ILE A 123 -8.51 -5.94 3.60
C ILE A 123 -8.45 -7.23 4.42
N ASN A 124 -9.58 -7.65 5.01
CA ASN A 124 -9.66 -8.85 5.82
C ASN A 124 -9.93 -10.08 4.94
N THR A 125 -10.88 -9.97 4.01
CA THR A 125 -11.28 -11.08 3.13
C THR A 125 -10.54 -11.09 1.79
N PHE A 126 -9.96 -9.95 1.39
CA PHE A 126 -9.40 -9.70 0.05
C PHE A 126 -10.40 -9.84 -1.09
N GLU A 127 -11.69 -9.72 -0.78
CA GLU A 127 -12.73 -9.65 -1.80
C GLU A 127 -12.64 -8.31 -2.53
N LEU A 128 -12.54 -8.41 -3.86
CA LEU A 128 -12.45 -7.28 -4.78
C LEU A 128 -13.77 -7.08 -5.51
N THR A 129 -14.26 -5.85 -5.56
CA THR A 129 -15.45 -5.46 -6.33
C THR A 129 -15.14 -4.22 -7.18
N ARG A 130 -15.42 -4.27 -8.48
CA ARG A 130 -15.32 -3.09 -9.35
C ARG A 130 -16.49 -2.13 -9.06
N CYS A 131 -16.19 -0.84 -8.92
CA CYS A 131 -17.21 0.19 -8.81
C CYS A 131 -17.74 0.51 -10.21
N ASN A 132 -19.07 0.61 -10.34
CA ASN A 132 -19.73 1.17 -11.52
C ASN A 132 -19.63 2.69 -11.55
#